data_AF-A0AAN7WE01-F1
#
_entry.id   AF-A0AAN7WE01-F1
#
_cell.length_a   1.000
_cell.length_b   1.000
_cell.length_c   1.000
_cell.angle_alpha   90.00
_cell.angle_beta   90.00
_cell.angle_gamma   90.00
#
_symmetry.space_group_name_H-M   'P 1'
#
loop_
_entity.id
_entity.type
_entity.pdbx_description
1 polymer ?
#
loop_
_entity_poly.entity_id
_entity_poly.type
_entity_poly.pdbx_seq_one_letter_code
_entity_poly.pdbx_strand_id
1 'polypeptide(L)'
;MAGGIVKYRHLSRDSAHRRALLRNLVTSLIEHESISTTWHKAKEAQRMAEKMITLAKKNTEASKRQATAYLFRPTEMMPKLFGALRERYATRPGGYTRVLRIEPVKEDQAASAILELVDGPKDMRFALTAKTIATVRQNGHKINDMTAANIAKVTHFRKDADAELEEMVKKFERLAQEGDEGETEVIKKRVYPENFRSR
;
A
#
# COMPACT_ATOMS: atom_id res chain seq x y z
N MET A 1 33.41 14.71 -18.27
CA MET A 1 32.79 15.49 -17.18
C MET A 1 32.22 14.52 -16.16
N ALA A 2 32.74 14.51 -14.93
CA ALA A 2 32.20 13.69 -13.85
C ALA A 2 30.78 14.19 -13.52
N GLY A 3 29.78 13.31 -13.68
CA GLY A 3 28.36 13.65 -13.76
C GLY A 3 27.73 14.14 -12.44
N GLY A 4 26.66 14.93 -12.55
CA GLY A 4 25.89 15.45 -11.42
C GLY A 4 25.02 14.42 -10.69
N ILE A 5 24.54 14.78 -9.50
CA ILE A 5 23.69 13.93 -8.66
C ILE A 5 22.38 13.59 -9.38
N VAL A 6 22.03 12.31 -9.43
CA VAL A 6 20.79 11.83 -10.06
C VAL A 6 19.55 12.30 -9.28
N LYS A 7 18.58 12.88 -9.99
CA LYS A 7 17.34 13.43 -9.38
C LYS A 7 16.36 12.36 -8.89
N TYR A 8 16.42 11.16 -9.44
CA TYR A 8 15.55 10.03 -9.14
C TYR A 8 16.23 8.71 -9.51
N ARG A 9 15.73 7.58 -9.01
CA ARG A 9 16.30 6.27 -9.35
C ARG A 9 15.97 5.89 -10.78
N HIS A 10 16.96 5.47 -11.57
CA HIS A 10 16.74 5.01 -12.94
C HIS A 10 16.16 3.59 -13.04
N LEU A 11 16.22 2.80 -11.95
CA LEU A 11 15.66 1.44 -11.86
C LEU A 11 16.17 0.49 -12.97
N SER A 12 17.41 0.71 -13.41
CA SER A 12 18.08 -0.02 -14.50
C SER A 12 17.21 -0.13 -15.76
N ARG A 13 16.55 0.98 -16.13
CA ARG A 13 15.66 1.08 -17.29
C ARG A 13 15.91 2.36 -18.05
N ASP A 14 15.62 2.33 -19.35
CA ASP A 14 15.50 3.54 -20.16
C ASP A 14 14.33 4.42 -19.69
N SER A 15 14.26 5.64 -20.22
CA SER A 15 13.25 6.63 -19.82
C SER A 15 11.81 6.21 -20.15
N ALA A 16 11.57 5.57 -21.30
CA ALA A 16 10.24 5.16 -21.73
C ALA A 16 9.73 3.98 -20.86
N HIS A 17 10.55 2.95 -20.69
CA HIS A 17 10.25 1.79 -19.86
C HIS A 17 10.11 2.18 -18.38
N ARG A 18 10.98 3.05 -17.86
CA ARG A 18 10.82 3.54 -16.48
C ARG A 18 9.49 4.26 -16.28
N ARG A 19 9.10 5.13 -17.23
CA ARG A 19 7.79 5.82 -17.17
C ARG A 19 6.65 4.81 -17.21
N ALA A 20 6.68 3.85 -18.12
CA ALA A 20 5.67 2.79 -18.20
C ALA A 20 5.58 1.98 -16.88
N LEU A 21 6.72 1.58 -16.30
CA LEU A 21 6.75 0.86 -15.03
C LEU A 21 6.06 1.64 -13.90
N LEU A 22 6.37 2.92 -13.74
CA LEU A 22 5.77 3.75 -12.67
C LEU A 22 4.28 4.01 -12.92
N ARG A 23 3.86 4.18 -14.18
CA ARG A 23 2.44 4.28 -14.55
C ARG A 23 1.67 3.01 -14.19
N ASN A 24 2.25 1.84 -14.45
CA ASN A 24 1.67 0.55 -14.10
C ASN A 24 1.53 0.42 -12.58
N LEU A 25 2.61 0.61 -11.82
CA LEU A 25 2.57 0.50 -10.35
C LEU A 25 1.53 1.43 -9.70
N VAL A 26 1.41 2.67 -10.16
CA VAL A 26 0.41 3.61 -9.64
C VAL A 26 -1.00 3.19 -10.03
N THR A 27 -1.20 2.70 -11.26
CA THR A 27 -2.50 2.19 -11.73
C THR A 27 -2.94 1.00 -10.87
N SER A 28 -2.06 0.02 -10.66
CA SER A 28 -2.31 -1.14 -9.78
C SER A 28 -2.53 -0.75 -8.32
N LEU A 29 -1.83 0.29 -7.83
CA LEU A 29 -2.05 0.81 -6.47
C LEU A 29 -3.44 1.42 -6.31
N ILE A 30 -3.91 2.21 -7.27
CA ILE A 30 -5.27 2.78 -7.21
C ILE A 30 -6.32 1.66 -7.25
N GLU A 31 -6.11 0.67 -8.11
CA GLU A 31 -7.02 -0.47 -8.27
C GLU A 31 -7.11 -1.32 -6.99
N HIS A 32 -5.97 -1.83 -6.51
CA HIS A 32 -5.94 -2.81 -5.44
C HIS A 32 -5.75 -2.24 -4.04
N GLU A 33 -5.40 -0.96 -3.92
CA GLU A 33 -5.09 -0.19 -2.69
C GLU A 33 -3.84 -0.64 -1.92
N SER A 34 -3.30 -1.82 -2.22
CA SER A 34 -2.05 -2.33 -1.69
C SER A 34 -1.36 -3.22 -2.72
N ILE A 35 -0.06 -3.00 -2.93
CA ILE A 35 0.77 -3.78 -3.84
C ILE A 35 2.09 -4.16 -3.18
N SER A 36 2.59 -5.37 -3.46
CA SER A 36 3.92 -5.82 -3.04
C SER A 36 4.92 -5.69 -4.20
N THR A 37 6.06 -5.06 -3.95
CA THR A 37 7.12 -4.88 -4.95
C THR A 37 8.48 -4.66 -4.29
N THR A 38 9.55 -4.52 -5.08
CA THR A 38 10.88 -4.18 -4.52
C THR A 38 10.85 -2.78 -3.89
N TRP A 39 11.52 -2.59 -2.76
CA TRP A 39 11.56 -1.33 -2.01
C TRP A 39 11.88 -0.10 -2.87
N HIS A 40 12.85 -0.24 -3.78
CA HIS A 40 13.27 0.82 -4.71
C HIS A 40 12.13 1.26 -5.64
N LYS A 41 11.37 0.30 -6.19
CA LYS A 41 10.20 0.57 -7.05
C LYS A 41 9.07 1.19 -6.24
N ALA A 42 8.79 0.66 -5.05
CA ALA A 42 7.78 1.19 -4.13
C ALA A 42 8.04 2.66 -3.81
N LYS A 43 9.29 3.03 -3.51
CA LYS A 43 9.67 4.42 -3.21
C LYS A 43 9.54 5.39 -4.39
N GLU A 44 9.80 4.95 -5.61
CA GLU A 44 9.58 5.79 -6.80
C GLU A 44 8.09 5.91 -7.14
N ALA A 45 7.34 4.81 -7.03
CA ALA A 45 5.89 4.80 -7.24
C ALA A 45 5.15 5.65 -6.19
N GLN A 46 5.62 5.66 -4.94
CA GLN A 46 5.11 6.48 -3.83
C GLN A 46 4.97 7.95 -4.26
N ARG A 47 6.05 8.53 -4.80
CA ARG A 47 6.10 9.94 -5.22
C ARG A 47 5.08 10.26 -6.31
N MET A 48 4.85 9.31 -7.22
CA MET A 48 3.90 9.49 -8.33
C MET A 48 2.46 9.29 -7.88
N ALA A 49 2.19 8.31 -7.02
CA ALA A 49 0.89 8.06 -6.43
C ALA A 49 0.39 9.25 -5.60
N GLU A 50 1.25 9.83 -4.74
CA GLU A 50 0.89 11.00 -3.95
C GLU A 50 0.54 12.21 -4.82
N LYS A 51 1.25 12.40 -5.94
CA LYS A 51 0.91 13.43 -6.92
C LYS A 51 -0.45 13.19 -7.57
N MET A 52 -0.78 11.95 -7.95
CA MET A 52 -2.08 11.64 -8.56
C MET A 52 -3.24 11.93 -7.59
N ILE A 53 -3.08 11.60 -6.30
CA ILE A 53 -4.09 11.92 -5.28
C ILE A 53 -4.18 13.43 -5.07
N THR A 54 -3.05 14.15 -5.10
CA THR A 54 -3.05 15.62 -5.02
C THR A 54 -3.80 16.25 -6.19
N LEU A 55 -3.67 15.72 -7.42
CA LEU A 55 -4.47 16.15 -8.57
C LEU A 55 -5.96 15.85 -8.36
N ALA A 56 -6.27 14.67 -7.83
CA ALA A 56 -7.65 14.29 -7.52
C ALA A 56 -8.32 15.26 -6.53
N LYS A 57 -7.58 15.68 -5.50
CA LYS A 57 -8.05 16.68 -4.53
C LYS A 57 -8.36 18.04 -5.17
N LYS A 58 -7.54 18.50 -6.13
CA LYS A 58 -7.77 19.76 -6.85
C LYS A 58 -9.05 19.73 -7.69
N ASN A 59 -9.37 18.58 -8.29
CA ASN A 59 -10.60 18.33 -9.05
C ASN A 59 -10.96 19.37 -10.14
N THR A 60 -9.96 19.98 -10.78
CA THR A 60 -10.14 20.81 -11.97
C THR A 60 -10.05 19.95 -13.24
N GLU A 61 -10.59 20.47 -14.35
CA GLU A 61 -10.50 19.82 -15.66
C GLU A 61 -9.05 19.57 -16.09
N ALA A 62 -8.15 20.52 -15.80
CA ALA A 62 -6.71 20.36 -16.04
C ALA A 62 -6.11 19.19 -15.23
N SER A 63 -6.47 19.04 -13.95
CA SER A 63 -6.04 17.88 -13.14
C SER A 63 -6.61 16.56 -13.65
N LYS A 64 -7.86 16.54 -14.14
CA LYS A 64 -8.46 15.34 -14.75
C LYS A 64 -7.70 14.93 -16.01
N ARG A 65 -7.41 15.87 -16.92
CA ARG A 65 -6.62 15.61 -18.13
C ARG A 65 -5.23 15.07 -17.81
N GLN A 66 -4.54 15.63 -16.80
CA GLN A 66 -3.23 15.16 -16.36
C GLN A 66 -3.28 13.73 -15.80
N ALA A 67 -4.29 13.40 -14.99
CA ALA A 67 -4.47 12.05 -14.46
C ALA A 67 -4.79 11.04 -15.57
N THR A 68 -5.71 11.38 -16.48
CA THR A 68 -6.08 10.56 -17.64
C THR A 68 -4.87 10.24 -18.52
N ALA A 69 -4.00 11.23 -18.79
CA ALA A 69 -2.79 11.03 -19.58
C ALA A 69 -1.76 10.12 -18.89
N TYR A 70 -1.76 10.07 -17.56
CA TYR A 70 -0.79 9.30 -16.78
C TYR A 70 -1.23 7.84 -16.56
N LEU A 71 -2.50 7.57 -16.29
CA LEU A 71 -2.96 6.22 -15.98
C LEU A 71 -3.00 5.32 -17.23
N PHE A 72 -2.86 3.99 -17.06
CA PHE A 72 -3.01 3.05 -18.19
C PHE A 72 -4.47 2.74 -18.49
N ARG A 73 -5.32 2.65 -17.45
CA ARG A 73 -6.76 2.35 -17.54
C ARG A 73 -7.59 3.51 -16.96
N PRO A 74 -7.60 4.68 -17.62
CA PRO A 74 -8.24 5.85 -17.05
C PRO A 74 -9.75 5.67 -16.86
N THR A 75 -10.44 4.99 -17.79
CA THR A 75 -11.89 4.76 -17.70
C THR A 75 -12.30 4.06 -16.39
N GLU A 76 -11.52 3.08 -15.96
CA GLU A 76 -11.79 2.30 -14.74
C GLU A 76 -11.28 3.04 -13.48
N MET A 77 -10.13 3.70 -13.57
CA MET A 77 -9.45 4.25 -12.39
C MET A 77 -9.89 5.66 -12.02
N MET A 78 -10.34 6.46 -12.99
CA MET A 78 -10.74 7.85 -12.76
C MET A 78 -11.92 7.98 -11.78
N PRO A 79 -13.00 7.17 -11.86
CA PRO A 79 -14.09 7.22 -10.88
C PRO A 79 -13.60 6.97 -9.45
N LYS A 80 -12.70 5.99 -9.27
CA LYS A 80 -12.14 5.68 -7.94
C LYS A 80 -11.22 6.79 -7.43
N LEU A 81 -10.37 7.34 -8.31
CA LEU A 81 -9.40 8.37 -7.96
C LEU A 81 -10.08 9.70 -7.60
N PHE A 82 -11.04 10.17 -8.41
CA PHE A 82 -11.73 11.46 -8.20
C PHE A 82 -13.01 11.34 -7.35
N GLY A 83 -13.45 10.13 -7.00
CA GLY A 83 -14.51 9.84 -6.04
C GLY A 83 -13.95 9.40 -4.69
N ALA A 84 -13.98 8.09 -4.42
CA ALA A 84 -13.65 7.51 -3.12
C ALA A 84 -12.30 7.96 -2.55
N LEU A 85 -11.22 7.99 -3.35
CA LEU A 85 -9.90 8.41 -2.85
C LEU A 85 -9.82 9.91 -2.58
N ARG A 86 -10.50 10.74 -3.39
CA ARG A 86 -10.58 12.18 -3.18
C ARG A 86 -11.28 12.49 -1.86
N GLU A 87 -12.41 11.83 -1.60
CA GLU A 87 -13.20 11.99 -0.38
C GLU A 87 -12.41 11.53 0.85
N ARG A 88 -11.82 10.33 0.79
CA ARG A 88 -10.99 9.77 1.88
C ARG A 88 -9.87 10.73 2.30
N TYR A 89 -9.22 11.39 1.35
CA TYR A 89 -8.04 12.22 1.63
C TYR A 89 -8.31 13.73 1.63
N ALA A 90 -9.57 14.15 1.67
CA ALA A 90 -9.95 15.55 1.59
C ALA A 90 -9.24 16.41 2.66
N THR A 91 -9.25 15.96 3.91
CA THR A 91 -8.66 16.66 5.07
C THR A 91 -7.17 16.42 5.27
N ARG A 92 -6.61 15.35 4.68
CA ARG A 92 -5.21 14.93 4.90
C ARG A 92 -4.21 15.78 4.08
N PRO A 93 -3.22 16.47 4.72
CA PRO A 93 -2.25 17.33 4.03
C PRO A 93 -1.01 16.54 3.55
N GLY A 94 -1.20 15.63 2.60
CA GLY A 94 -0.14 14.78 2.05
C GLY A 94 0.05 13.45 2.80
N GLY A 95 1.02 12.64 2.39
CA GLY A 95 1.28 11.34 3.02
C GLY A 95 0.14 10.34 2.83
N TYR A 96 -0.40 10.26 1.61
CA TYR A 96 -1.52 9.36 1.25
C TYR A 96 -1.12 7.90 1.06
N THR A 97 0.18 7.65 1.02
CA THR A 97 0.73 6.31 0.79
C THR A 97 1.70 5.94 1.90
N ARG A 98 1.82 4.64 2.14
CA ARG A 98 2.78 4.09 3.08
C ARG A 98 3.62 3.02 2.40
N VAL A 99 4.92 3.03 2.69
CA VAL A 99 5.85 1.98 2.25
C VAL A 99 6.31 1.22 3.48
N LEU A 100 5.91 -0.04 3.59
CA LEU A 100 6.31 -0.94 4.66
C LEU A 100 7.35 -1.91 4.12
N ARG A 101 8.49 -2.05 4.80
CA ARG A 101 9.47 -3.08 4.44
C ARG A 101 8.93 -4.45 4.83
N ILE A 102 9.16 -5.42 3.95
CA ILE A 102 8.84 -6.83 4.19
C ILE A 102 10.07 -7.66 3.86
N GLU A 103 10.04 -8.92 4.27
CA GLU A 103 11.05 -9.90 3.87
C GLU A 103 11.10 -10.04 2.34
N PRO A 104 12.27 -10.35 1.77
CA PRO A 104 12.40 -10.61 0.34
C PRO A 104 11.42 -11.69 -0.13
N VAL A 105 10.49 -11.31 -1.01
CA VAL A 105 9.46 -12.22 -1.54
C VAL A 105 10.02 -13.16 -2.60
N LYS A 106 11.14 -12.77 -3.23
CA LYS A 106 11.79 -13.50 -4.32
C LYS A 106 13.09 -14.12 -3.84
N GLU A 107 13.49 -15.22 -4.49
CA GLU A 107 14.73 -15.94 -4.23
C GLU A 107 16.00 -15.09 -4.48
N ASP A 108 15.89 -14.01 -5.26
CA ASP A 108 16.98 -13.06 -5.52
C ASP A 108 17.36 -12.19 -4.31
N GLN A 109 16.73 -12.41 -3.15
CA GLN A 109 16.92 -11.65 -1.91
C GLN A 109 16.76 -10.14 -2.08
N ALA A 110 16.02 -9.71 -3.11
CA ALA A 110 15.78 -8.29 -3.34
C ALA A 110 14.90 -7.71 -2.23
N ALA A 111 15.40 -6.64 -1.61
CA ALA A 111 14.66 -5.90 -0.58
C ALA A 111 13.25 -5.54 -1.08
N SER A 112 12.24 -6.08 -0.40
CA SER A 112 10.84 -6.00 -0.78
C SER A 112 10.07 -5.06 0.15
N ALA A 113 8.96 -4.53 -0.36
CA ALA A 113 8.11 -3.61 0.37
C ALA A 113 6.66 -3.68 -0.12
N ILE A 114 5.74 -3.43 0.79
CA ILE A 114 4.34 -3.16 0.49
C ILE A 114 4.19 -1.65 0.31
N LEU A 115 3.62 -1.23 -0.82
CA LEU A 115 3.13 0.13 -1.04
C LEU A 115 1.61 0.09 -0.94
N GLU A 116 1.06 0.83 0.02
CA GLU A 116 -0.38 0.86 0.31
C GLU A 116 -0.92 2.29 0.41
N LEU A 117 -2.23 2.40 0.21
CA LEU A 117 -3.03 3.60 0.48
C LEU A 117 -3.46 3.61 1.95
N VAL A 118 -3.20 4.72 2.64
CA VAL A 118 -3.53 4.88 4.07
C VAL A 118 -5.03 5.02 4.29
N ASP A 119 -5.51 4.72 5.50
CA ASP A 119 -6.93 4.85 5.87
C ASP A 119 -7.87 4.04 4.95
N GLY A 120 -7.33 3.02 4.28
CA GLY A 120 -8.05 2.15 3.36
C GLY A 120 -8.46 0.82 3.99
N PRO A 121 -9.33 0.05 3.31
CA PRO A 121 -9.72 -1.28 3.75
C PRO A 121 -8.56 -2.27 3.85
N LYS A 122 -7.45 -2.03 3.12
CA LYS A 122 -6.24 -2.87 3.10
C LYS A 122 -5.04 -2.23 3.79
N ASP A 123 -5.26 -1.30 4.73
CA ASP A 123 -4.17 -0.69 5.50
C ASP A 123 -3.55 -1.73 6.46
N MET A 124 -2.34 -2.20 6.13
CA MET A 124 -1.62 -3.20 6.92
C MET A 124 -1.15 -2.67 8.26
N ARG A 125 -0.78 -1.38 8.35
CA ARG A 125 -0.40 -0.80 9.64
C ARG A 125 -1.58 -0.76 10.60
N PHE A 126 -2.77 -0.45 10.09
CA PHE A 126 -4.01 -0.48 10.87
C PHE A 126 -4.29 -1.91 11.38
N ALA A 127 -4.26 -2.90 10.49
CA ALA A 127 -4.49 -4.30 10.85
C ALA A 127 -3.45 -4.83 11.87
N LEU A 128 -2.17 -4.54 11.68
CA LEU A 128 -1.11 -4.95 12.61
C LEU A 128 -1.24 -4.28 13.97
N THR A 129 -1.69 -3.02 14.02
CA THR A 129 -1.95 -2.30 15.28
C THR A 129 -3.10 -2.97 16.03
N ALA A 130 -4.21 -3.28 15.34
CA ALA A 130 -5.33 -4.02 15.92
C ALA A 130 -4.91 -5.39 16.45
N LYS A 131 -4.15 -6.16 15.66
CA LYS A 131 -3.61 -7.47 16.09
C LYS A 131 -2.74 -7.34 17.35
N THR A 132 -1.89 -6.31 17.41
CA THR A 132 -1.03 -6.05 18.57
C THR A 132 -1.87 -5.77 19.82
N ILE A 133 -2.94 -4.98 19.71
CA ILE A 133 -3.86 -4.69 20.83
C ILE A 133 -4.54 -5.97 21.30
N ALA A 134 -5.06 -6.79 20.38
CA ALA A 134 -5.68 -8.06 20.71
C ALA A 134 -4.72 -8.97 21.51
N THR A 135 -3.48 -9.11 21.05
CA THR A 135 -2.46 -9.92 21.75
C THR A 135 -2.10 -9.33 23.12
N VAL A 136 -1.94 -8.01 23.23
CA VAL A 136 -1.62 -7.34 24.50
C VAL A 136 -2.75 -7.53 25.52
N ARG A 137 -4.02 -7.44 25.08
CA ARG A 137 -5.22 -7.69 25.91
C ARG A 137 -5.26 -9.14 26.40
N GLN A 138 -5.06 -10.10 25.49
CA GLN A 138 -5.04 -11.53 25.83
C GLN A 138 -3.95 -11.87 26.85
N ASN A 139 -2.76 -11.30 26.69
CA ASN A 139 -1.64 -11.56 27.58
C ASN A 139 -1.65 -10.70 28.85
N GLY A 140 -2.64 -9.82 29.05
CA GLY A 140 -2.72 -8.92 30.21
C GLY A 140 -1.58 -7.90 30.32
N HIS A 141 -0.87 -7.62 29.21
CA HIS A 141 0.24 -6.67 29.20
C HIS A 141 -0.26 -5.23 29.04
N LYS A 142 0.58 -4.26 29.42
CA LYS A 142 0.31 -2.84 29.15
C LYS A 142 0.73 -2.48 27.72
N ILE A 143 0.01 -1.52 27.12
CA ILE A 143 0.34 -1.00 25.79
C ILE A 143 1.66 -0.23 25.86
N ASN A 144 2.60 -0.57 24.98
CA ASN A 144 3.87 0.16 24.80
C ASN A 144 3.62 1.53 24.12
N ASP A 145 4.44 2.53 24.45
CA ASP A 145 4.46 3.87 23.87
C ASP A 145 4.45 3.86 22.33
N MET A 146 5.22 2.95 21.71
CA MET A 146 5.22 2.81 20.24
C MET A 146 3.86 2.40 19.68
N THR A 147 3.16 1.51 20.38
CA THR A 147 1.82 1.03 20.01
C THR A 147 0.80 2.15 20.23
N ALA A 148 0.88 2.89 21.34
CA ALA A 148 0.04 4.06 21.58
C ALA A 148 0.21 5.12 20.47
N ALA A 149 1.46 5.41 20.06
CA ALA A 149 1.73 6.32 18.96
C ALA A 149 1.22 5.80 17.61
N ASN A 150 1.21 4.48 17.39
CA ASN A 150 0.64 3.89 16.18
C ASN A 150 -0.89 4.02 16.16
N ILE A 151 -1.55 3.77 17.28
CA ILE A 151 -3.01 3.95 17.44
C ILE A 151 -3.37 5.39 17.05
N ALA A 152 -2.73 6.38 17.68
CA ALA A 152 -2.98 7.78 17.37
C ALA A 152 -2.78 8.12 15.88
N LYS A 153 -1.77 7.52 15.22
CA LYS A 153 -1.49 7.77 13.80
C LYS A 153 -2.52 7.15 12.86
N VAL A 154 -3.02 5.96 13.17
CA VAL A 154 -3.95 5.24 12.28
C VAL A 154 -5.40 5.67 12.50
N THR A 155 -5.72 6.31 13.63
CA THR A 155 -7.06 6.83 13.91
C THR A 155 -7.24 8.30 13.54
N HIS A 156 -6.17 9.12 13.52
CA HIS A 156 -6.28 10.57 13.39
C HIS A 156 -7.16 11.08 12.22
N PHE A 157 -7.01 10.54 11.01
CA PHE A 157 -7.70 11.04 9.82
C PHE A 157 -8.78 10.07 9.30
N ARG A 158 -9.00 8.96 9.99
CA ARG A 158 -9.94 7.92 9.57
C ARG A 158 -11.31 8.25 10.15
N LYS A 159 -12.35 8.09 9.33
CA LYS A 159 -13.72 8.28 9.80
C LYS A 159 -14.09 7.10 10.71
N ASP A 160 -14.81 7.36 11.81
CA ASP A 160 -15.28 6.33 12.74
C ASP A 160 -14.15 5.38 13.25
N ALA A 161 -12.94 5.92 13.37
CA ALA A 161 -11.72 5.14 13.49
C ALA A 161 -11.66 4.24 14.73
N ASP A 162 -12.14 4.73 15.87
CA ASP A 162 -12.11 3.97 17.13
C ASP A 162 -13.05 2.77 17.07
N ALA A 163 -14.24 2.95 16.47
CA ALA A 163 -15.19 1.87 16.28
C ALA A 163 -14.66 0.81 15.30
N GLU A 164 -14.12 1.24 14.15
CA GLU A 164 -13.51 0.33 13.17
C GLU A 164 -12.28 -0.40 13.75
N LEU A 165 -11.50 0.27 14.60
CA LEU A 165 -10.33 -0.31 15.24
C LEU A 165 -10.76 -1.38 16.25
N GLU A 166 -11.71 -1.07 17.12
CA GLU A 166 -12.25 -2.05 18.09
C GLU A 166 -12.93 -3.23 17.41
N GLU A 167 -13.64 -3.03 16.30
CA GLU A 167 -14.20 -4.12 15.49
C GLU A 167 -13.08 -5.03 14.96
N MET A 168 -12.00 -4.45 14.43
CA MET A 168 -10.85 -5.20 13.94
C MET A 168 -10.13 -5.94 15.08
N VAL A 169 -10.01 -5.33 16.27
CA VAL A 169 -9.43 -5.99 17.45
C VAL A 169 -10.26 -7.19 17.85
N LYS A 170 -11.59 -7.04 17.98
CA LYS A 170 -12.52 -8.15 18.26
C LYS A 170 -12.45 -9.26 17.21
N LYS A 171 -12.25 -8.90 15.94
CA LYS A 171 -12.02 -9.87 14.86
C LYS A 171 -10.75 -10.68 15.11
N PHE A 172 -9.64 -10.06 15.48
CA PHE A 172 -8.41 -10.78 15.81
C PHE A 172 -8.51 -11.61 17.09
N GLU A 173 -9.24 -11.12 18.10
CA GLU A 173 -9.51 -11.89 19.33
C GLU A 173 -10.30 -13.17 19.03
N ARG A 174 -11.32 -13.10 18.16
CA ARG A 174 -12.07 -14.28 17.68
C ARG A 174 -11.19 -15.25 16.90
N LEU A 175 -10.41 -14.74 15.94
CA LEU A 175 -9.50 -15.59 15.15
C LEU A 175 -8.48 -16.32 16.03
N ALA A 176 -8.03 -15.71 17.13
CA ALA A 176 -7.14 -16.36 18.08
C ALA A 176 -7.83 -17.44 18.94
N GLN A 177 -9.15 -17.34 19.15
CA GLN A 177 -9.94 -18.33 19.89
C GLN A 177 -10.35 -19.52 19.01
N GLU A 178 -10.66 -19.27 17.74
CA GLU A 178 -11.07 -20.29 16.76
C GLU A 178 -9.91 -21.22 16.36
N GLY A 179 -8.65 -20.84 16.63
CA GLY A 179 -7.46 -21.60 16.23
C GLY A 179 -7.28 -21.61 14.71
N ASP A 180 -6.13 -22.12 14.22
CA ASP A 180 -5.83 -22.25 12.78
C ASP A 180 -6.65 -23.38 12.09
N GLU A 181 -7.90 -23.61 12.51
CA GLU A 181 -8.82 -24.57 11.89
C GLU A 181 -9.35 -24.00 10.57
N GLY A 182 -8.47 -23.87 9.58
CA GLY A 182 -8.79 -23.31 8.28
C GLY A 182 -7.61 -22.73 7.51
N GLU A 183 -6.37 -22.83 8.01
CA GLU A 183 -5.20 -22.56 7.17
C GLU A 183 -5.18 -23.57 6.02
N THR A 184 -5.69 -23.15 4.86
CA THR A 184 -5.09 -23.62 3.62
C THR A 184 -3.64 -23.18 3.73
N GLU A 185 -2.70 -24.14 3.82
CA GLU A 185 -1.29 -23.85 3.63
C GLU A 185 -1.19 -22.82 2.51
N VAL A 186 -0.59 -21.66 2.78
CA VAL A 186 -0.32 -20.70 1.73
C VAL A 186 0.60 -21.44 0.77
N ILE A 187 0.03 -22.06 -0.26
CA ILE A 187 0.76 -22.79 -1.28
C ILE A 187 1.78 -21.77 -1.76
N LYS A 188 3.06 -21.99 -1.44
CA LYS A 188 4.14 -21.11 -1.88
C LYS A 188 3.93 -20.96 -3.37
N LYS A 189 3.46 -19.79 -3.81
CA LYS A 189 3.07 -19.57 -5.20
C LYS A 189 4.34 -19.80 -6.01
N ARG A 190 4.46 -20.98 -6.63
CA ARG A 190 5.63 -21.33 -7.42
C ARG A 190 5.73 -20.28 -8.51
N VAL A 191 6.82 -19.51 -8.47
CA VAL A 191 7.00 -18.32 -9.33
C VAL A 191 7.23 -18.72 -10.78
N TYR A 192 7.67 -19.96 -11.02
CA TYR A 192 7.85 -20.54 -12.35
C TYR A 192 6.88 -21.72 -12.54
N PRO A 193 6.23 -21.83 -13.71
CA PRO A 193 5.61 -23.09 -14.11
C PRO A 193 6.69 -24.18 -14.14
N GLU A 194 6.33 -25.43 -13.82
CA GLU A 194 7.27 -26.53 -14.01
C GLU A 194 7.71 -26.50 -15.48
N ASN A 195 9.02 -26.46 -15.67
CA ASN A 195 9.61 -26.54 -17.00
C ASN A 195 9.20 -27.88 -17.62
N PHE A 196 8.07 -27.93 -18.33
CA PHE A 196 7.91 -28.89 -19.42
C PHE A 196 8.86 -28.43 -20.53
N ARG A 197 10.16 -28.70 -20.34
CA ARG A 197 11.04 -28.91 -21.48
C ARG A 197 10.53 -30.18 -22.14
N SER A 198 9.59 -30.04 -23.07
CA SER A 198 9.40 -31.07 -24.09
C SER A 198 10.73 -31.20 -24.81
N ARG A 199 11.41 -32.32 -24.57
CA ARG A 199 12.42 -32.81 -25.51
C ARG A 199 11.75 -33.14 -26.83
#